data_AF-A0A5B2YWI3-F1
#
_entry.id   AF-A0A5B2YWI3-F1
#
_cell.length_a   1.000
_cell.length_b   1.000
_cell.length_c   1.000
_cell.angle_alpha   90.00
_cell.angle_beta   90.00
_cell.angle_gamma   90.00
#
_symmetry.space_group_name_H-M   'P 1'
#
loop_
_entity.id
_entity.type
_entity.pdbx_description
1 polymer ?
#
loop_
_entity_poly.entity_id
_entity_poly.type
_entity_poly.pdbx_seq_one_letter_code
_entity_poly.pdbx_strand_id
1 'polypeptide(L)'
;MLVNKKNSNEELNRNISKSNNLGGIFHDQLAKILIFSIIGLIVGLIIIHVYGVVFMMGIAGDEIKQKAFDSINTSNQNLFNALLPLFGAWIGAIIAFYFGTKNMDKVYDSLSNTQKSLVEATTNKKITSESLAEIISKNSDSLNIRKVKLGNTIKEAVDQAGILSNVLLIDDNEQPLGLLFISDVTSRVSKDEIEAKYSKTSVKDFLQQFEVLDNITKQKWTVAGVKNYVVVKITDSAKETAQKLQESGFGLSARGVILNNENKPFAIISFDKLVVQ
;
A
#
# COMPACT_ATOMS: atom_id res chain seq x y z
N MET A 1 -28.74 -16.24 9.32
CA MET A 1 -27.31 -15.83 9.46
C MET A 1 -26.88 -14.91 8.29
N LEU A 2 -27.70 -13.91 7.93
CA LEU A 2 -27.50 -13.03 6.76
C LEU A 2 -27.24 -11.55 7.12
N VAL A 3 -27.21 -11.23 8.42
CA VAL A 3 -27.15 -9.84 8.90
C VAL A 3 -25.72 -9.28 8.94
N ASN A 4 -24.68 -10.12 8.84
CA ASN A 4 -23.30 -9.68 9.08
C ASN A 4 -22.49 -9.28 7.83
N LYS A 5 -22.99 -9.53 6.60
CA LYS A 5 -22.29 -9.14 5.36
C LYS A 5 -22.42 -7.64 5.06
N LYS A 6 -23.53 -7.01 5.46
CA LYS A 6 -23.79 -5.59 5.16
C LYS A 6 -22.84 -4.68 5.94
N ASN A 7 -22.58 -4.99 7.22
CA ASN A 7 -21.68 -4.22 8.06
C ASN A 7 -20.21 -4.30 7.61
N SER A 8 -19.75 -5.46 7.12
CA SER A 8 -18.38 -5.64 6.64
C SER A 8 -18.07 -4.78 5.41
N ASN A 9 -19.03 -4.63 4.49
CA ASN A 9 -18.86 -3.79 3.30
C ASN A 9 -18.92 -2.30 3.63
N GLU A 10 -19.76 -1.89 4.58
CA GLU A 10 -19.81 -0.51 5.06
C GLU A 10 -18.51 -0.10 5.79
N GLU A 11 -17.92 -1.03 6.55
CA GLU A 11 -16.66 -0.80 7.26
C GLU A 11 -15.46 -0.74 6.30
N LEU A 12 -15.41 -1.62 5.29
CA LEU A 12 -14.40 -1.57 4.22
C LEU A 12 -14.49 -0.25 3.43
N ASN A 13 -15.71 0.17 3.04
CA ASN A 13 -15.92 1.44 2.33
C ASN A 13 -15.55 2.65 3.21
N ARG A 14 -15.81 2.61 4.52
CA ARG A 14 -15.34 3.64 5.46
C ARG A 14 -13.82 3.69 5.55
N ASN A 15 -13.14 2.55 5.55
CA ASN A 15 -11.68 2.49 5.65
C ASN A 15 -11.00 2.95 4.36
N ILE A 16 -11.55 2.60 3.19
CA ILE A 16 -11.10 3.12 1.89
C ILE A 16 -11.32 4.64 1.80
N SER A 17 -12.48 5.13 2.24
CA SER A 17 -12.77 6.57 2.35
C SER A 17 -11.79 7.30 3.28
N LYS A 18 -11.43 6.71 4.42
CA LYS A 18 -10.43 7.28 5.34
C LYS A 18 -9.01 7.26 4.77
N SER A 19 -8.61 6.19 4.07
CA SER A 19 -7.32 6.08 3.40
C SER A 19 -7.16 7.15 2.31
N ASN A 20 -8.19 7.33 1.49
CA ASN A 20 -8.20 8.36 0.44
C ASN A 20 -8.18 9.77 1.06
N ASN A 21 -8.83 9.97 2.21
CA ASN A 21 -8.71 11.21 2.98
C ASN A 21 -7.32 11.42 3.57
N LEU A 22 -6.62 10.38 4.02
CA LEU A 22 -5.27 10.52 4.59
C LEU A 22 -4.25 10.98 3.55
N GLY A 23 -4.32 10.42 2.34
CA GLY A 23 -3.53 10.88 1.20
C GLY A 23 -3.84 12.34 0.87
N GLY A 24 -5.13 12.69 0.76
CA GLY A 24 -5.57 14.07 0.52
C GLY A 24 -5.10 15.06 1.59
N ILE A 25 -5.19 14.69 2.88
CA ILE A 25 -4.75 15.52 4.00
C ILE A 25 -3.23 15.68 4.00
N PHE A 26 -2.47 14.61 3.75
CA PHE A 26 -1.00 14.69 3.71
C PHE A 26 -0.52 15.54 2.54
N HIS A 27 -1.13 15.40 1.36
CA HIS A 27 -0.82 16.24 0.20
C HIS A 27 -1.18 17.72 0.43
N ASP A 28 -2.33 17.99 1.05
CA ASP A 28 -2.77 19.36 1.38
C ASP A 28 -1.86 20.01 2.45
N GLN A 29 -1.45 19.25 3.48
CA GLN A 29 -0.53 19.71 4.52
C GLN A 29 0.86 20.02 3.94
N LEU A 30 1.42 19.13 3.12
CA LEU A 30 2.72 19.36 2.46
C LEU A 30 2.68 20.57 1.53
N ALA A 31 1.61 20.71 0.74
CA ALA A 31 1.43 21.86 -0.14
C ALA A 31 1.37 23.17 0.65
N LYS A 32 0.60 23.20 1.75
CA LYS A 32 0.53 24.36 2.65
C LYS A 32 1.90 24.70 3.23
N ILE A 33 2.63 23.73 3.76
CA ILE A 33 3.98 23.94 4.32
C ILE A 33 4.91 24.53 3.26
N LEU A 34 4.95 23.93 2.05
CA LEU A 34 5.77 24.43 0.94
C LEU A 34 5.42 25.87 0.56
N ILE A 35 4.12 26.20 0.46
CA ILE A 35 3.66 27.54 0.14
C ILE A 35 4.07 28.53 1.24
N PHE A 36 3.82 28.22 2.52
CA PHE A 36 4.16 29.10 3.63
C PHE A 36 5.66 29.28 3.80
N SER A 37 6.47 28.24 3.61
CA SER A 37 7.93 28.32 3.68
C SER A 37 8.50 29.25 2.60
N ILE A 38 7.96 29.18 1.37
CA ILE A 38 8.40 30.03 0.26
C ILE A 38 7.97 31.48 0.49
N ILE A 39 6.72 31.73 0.90
CA ILE A 39 6.25 33.08 1.25
C ILE A 39 7.12 33.66 2.37
N GLY A 40 7.40 32.87 3.41
CA GLY A 40 8.25 33.28 4.53
C GLY A 40 9.67 33.66 4.08
N LEU A 41 10.26 32.87 3.18
CA LEU A 41 11.58 33.16 2.62
C LEU A 41 11.58 34.45 1.78
N ILE A 42 10.57 34.66 0.93
CA ILE A 42 10.45 35.87 0.11
C ILE A 42 10.27 37.12 1.00
N VAL A 43 9.37 37.05 1.98
CA VAL A 43 9.13 38.16 2.92
C VAL A 43 10.39 38.47 3.72
N GLY A 44 11.10 37.45 4.20
CA GLY A 44 12.36 37.61 4.92
C GLY A 44 13.43 38.31 4.10
N LEU A 45 13.61 37.92 2.83
CA LEU A 45 14.56 38.56 1.91
C LEU A 45 14.21 40.04 1.66
N ILE A 46 12.92 40.36 1.48
CA ILE A 46 12.46 41.73 1.28
C ILE A 46 12.74 42.59 2.52
N ILE A 47 12.44 42.08 3.73
CA ILE A 47 12.67 42.80 4.98
C ILE A 47 14.17 43.12 5.16
N ILE A 48 15.04 42.11 4.98
CA ILE A 48 16.49 42.29 5.09
C ILE A 48 16.98 43.35 4.09
N HIS A 49 16.48 43.29 2.86
CA HIS A 49 16.86 44.24 1.83
C HIS A 49 16.42 45.68 2.16
N VAL A 50 15.14 45.88 2.51
CA VAL A 50 14.61 47.21 2.87
C VAL A 50 15.33 47.79 4.09
N TYR A 51 15.60 46.97 5.10
CA TYR A 51 16.31 47.41 6.29
C TYR A 51 17.74 47.88 5.96
N GLY A 52 18.46 47.13 5.11
CA GLY A 52 19.78 47.52 4.64
C GLY A 52 19.78 48.84 3.87
N VAL A 53 18.78 49.04 3.00
CA VAL A 53 18.60 50.29 2.23
C VAL A 53 18.36 51.48 3.15
N VAL A 54 17.39 51.38 4.06
CA VAL A 54 17.02 52.46 4.98
C VAL A 54 18.19 52.83 5.88
N PHE A 55 18.90 51.82 6.41
CA PHE A 55 20.07 52.02 7.25
C PHE A 55 21.18 52.78 6.52
N MET A 56 21.51 52.36 5.28
CA MET A 56 22.54 53.01 4.45
C MET A 56 22.16 54.46 4.07
N MET A 57 20.89 54.72 3.76
CA MET A 57 20.43 56.08 3.43
C MET A 57 20.44 57.04 4.63
N GLY A 58 20.24 56.53 5.85
CA GLY A 58 20.19 57.33 7.08
C GLY A 58 21.54 57.87 7.56
N ILE A 59 22.65 57.22 7.17
CA ILE A 59 24.01 57.53 7.67
C ILE A 59 24.93 58.17 6.63
N ALA A 60 24.52 58.21 5.36
CA ALA A 60 25.36 58.63 4.23
C ALA A 60 25.24 60.14 3.90
N GLY A 61 26.34 60.80 3.54
CA GLY A 61 26.33 62.13 2.90
C GLY A 61 25.84 62.08 1.44
N ASP A 62 25.50 63.22 0.83
CA ASP A 62 24.76 63.25 -0.45
C ASP A 62 25.48 62.56 -1.63
N GLU A 63 26.81 62.67 -1.75
CA GLU A 63 27.57 61.89 -2.75
C GLU A 63 27.56 60.37 -2.49
N ILE A 64 27.51 59.98 -1.21
CA ILE A 64 27.44 58.57 -0.80
C ILE A 64 26.03 58.03 -1.06
N LYS A 65 24.99 58.85 -0.91
CA LYS A 65 23.60 58.47 -1.21
C LYS A 65 23.43 58.12 -2.68
N GLN A 66 24.03 58.86 -3.61
CA GLN A 66 23.90 58.59 -5.03
C GLN A 66 24.59 57.27 -5.42
N LYS A 67 25.81 57.02 -4.94
CA LYS A 67 26.49 55.73 -5.11
C LYS A 67 25.73 54.57 -4.45
N ALA A 68 25.14 54.80 -3.27
CA ALA A 68 24.29 53.82 -2.61
C ALA A 68 23.05 53.51 -3.45
N PHE A 69 22.41 54.51 -4.07
CA PHE A 69 21.25 54.31 -4.93
C PHE A 69 21.57 53.43 -6.14
N ASP A 70 22.68 53.68 -6.83
CA ASP A 70 23.13 52.87 -7.97
C ASP A 70 23.47 51.43 -7.53
N SER A 71 24.10 51.27 -6.37
CA SER A 71 24.39 49.96 -5.78
C SER A 71 23.12 49.20 -5.40
N ILE A 72 22.11 49.88 -4.86
CA ILE A 72 20.81 49.28 -4.51
C ILE A 72 20.08 48.85 -5.78
N ASN A 73 20.06 49.69 -6.82
CA ASN A 73 19.42 49.36 -8.09
C ASN A 73 20.08 48.13 -8.74
N THR A 74 21.41 48.06 -8.71
CA THR A 74 22.17 46.88 -9.19
C THR A 74 21.86 45.64 -8.35
N SER A 75 21.81 45.77 -7.02
CA SER A 75 21.43 44.69 -6.12
C SER A 75 20.02 44.19 -6.37
N ASN A 76 19.07 45.09 -6.67
CA ASN A 76 17.69 44.74 -6.98
C ASN A 76 17.56 43.99 -8.30
N GLN A 77 18.30 44.41 -9.33
CA GLN A 77 18.36 43.68 -10.60
C GLN A 77 18.93 42.28 -10.40
N ASN A 78 20.00 42.14 -9.60
CA ASN A 78 20.59 40.83 -9.30
C ASN A 78 19.64 39.94 -8.49
N LEU A 79 18.95 40.49 -7.49
CA LEU A 79 17.96 39.77 -6.71
C LEU A 79 16.79 39.30 -7.60
N PHE A 80 16.27 40.19 -8.45
CA PHE A 80 15.21 39.86 -9.40
C PHE A 80 15.63 38.76 -10.37
N ASN A 81 16.84 38.86 -10.94
CA ASN A 81 17.41 37.86 -11.84
C ASN A 81 17.62 36.50 -11.16
N ALA A 82 17.88 36.47 -9.85
CA ALA A 82 18.00 35.24 -9.08
C ALA A 82 16.63 34.64 -8.68
N LEU A 83 15.64 35.49 -8.38
CA LEU A 83 14.30 35.05 -8.01
C LEU A 83 13.48 34.55 -9.21
N LEU A 84 13.72 35.08 -10.41
CA LEU A 84 12.95 34.73 -11.61
C LEU A 84 13.06 33.22 -11.96
N PRO A 85 14.26 32.59 -12.01
CA PRO A 85 14.39 31.15 -12.20
C PRO A 85 13.76 30.33 -11.07
N LEU A 86 13.89 30.78 -9.82
CA LEU A 86 13.31 30.10 -8.66
C LEU A 86 11.78 30.08 -8.74
N PHE A 87 11.17 31.19 -9.16
CA PHE A 87 9.74 31.30 -9.39
C PHE A 87 9.29 30.42 -10.56
N GLY A 88 10.05 30.39 -11.66
CA GLY A 88 9.80 29.50 -12.79
C GLY A 88 9.83 28.01 -12.40
N ALA A 89 10.84 27.61 -11.63
CA ALA A 89 10.97 26.24 -11.11
C ALA A 89 9.81 25.87 -10.17
N TRP A 90 9.38 26.80 -9.31
CA TRP A 90 8.25 26.60 -8.41
C TRP A 90 6.92 26.42 -9.15
N ILE A 91 6.63 27.29 -10.14
CA ILE A 91 5.45 27.12 -11.01
C ILE A 91 5.52 25.77 -11.75
N GLY A 92 6.69 25.42 -12.29
CA GLY A 92 6.90 24.13 -12.96
C GLY A 92 6.61 22.94 -12.05
N ALA A 93 7.05 22.99 -10.79
CA ALA A 93 6.77 21.96 -9.79
C ALA A 93 5.28 21.87 -9.46
N ILE A 94 4.58 22.99 -9.30
CA ILE A 94 3.12 23.01 -9.07
C ILE A 94 2.38 22.37 -10.24
N ILE A 95 2.73 22.74 -11.48
CA ILE A 95 2.11 22.19 -12.69
C ILE A 95 2.38 20.68 -12.78
N ALA A 96 3.63 20.25 -12.58
CA ALA A 96 4.01 18.84 -12.60
C ALA A 96 3.25 18.03 -11.54
N PHE A 97 3.09 18.58 -10.34
CA PHE A 97 2.34 17.93 -9.26
C PHE A 97 0.84 17.86 -9.54
N TYR A 98 0.25 18.94 -10.07
CA TYR A 98 -1.17 18.99 -10.43
C TYR A 98 -1.53 18.00 -11.54
N PHE A 99 -0.70 17.91 -12.60
CA PHE A 99 -0.93 16.93 -13.66
C PHE A 99 -0.50 15.52 -13.27
N GLY A 100 0.52 15.37 -12.43
CA GLY A 100 0.96 14.09 -11.89
C GLY A 100 -0.13 13.38 -11.10
N THR A 101 -0.82 14.11 -10.20
CA THR A 101 -1.93 13.56 -9.40
C THR A 101 -3.13 13.17 -10.26
N LYS A 102 -3.58 14.05 -11.17
CA LYS A 102 -4.67 13.73 -12.11
C LYS A 102 -4.35 12.55 -13.04
N ASN A 103 -3.10 12.41 -13.44
CA ASN A 103 -2.67 11.28 -14.26
C ASN A 103 -2.59 9.99 -13.43
N MET A 104 -2.16 10.06 -12.16
CA MET A 104 -2.20 8.91 -11.26
C MET A 104 -3.63 8.43 -11.03
N ASP A 105 -4.59 9.32 -10.78
CA ASP A 105 -6.00 8.94 -10.61
C ASP A 105 -6.53 8.21 -11.86
N LYS A 106 -6.25 8.75 -13.06
CA LYS A 106 -6.60 8.09 -14.32
C LYS A 106 -5.90 6.77 -14.54
N VAL A 107 -4.64 6.62 -14.09
CA VAL A 107 -3.89 5.36 -14.15
C VAL A 107 -4.49 4.35 -13.17
N TYR A 108 -4.90 4.76 -11.97
CA TYR A 108 -5.59 3.88 -11.03
C TYR A 108 -6.96 3.44 -11.55
N ASP A 109 -7.74 4.35 -12.11
CA ASP A 109 -9.02 4.03 -12.74
C ASP A 109 -8.82 3.13 -13.96
N SER A 110 -7.83 3.42 -14.81
CA SER A 110 -7.49 2.60 -15.97
C SER A 110 -6.98 1.22 -15.56
N LEU A 111 -6.16 1.11 -14.52
CA LEU A 111 -5.67 -0.16 -13.99
C LEU A 111 -6.81 -0.97 -13.38
N SER A 112 -7.69 -0.35 -12.60
CA SER A 112 -8.89 -0.98 -12.03
C SER A 112 -9.83 -1.47 -13.12
N ASN A 113 -10.10 -0.65 -14.14
CA ASN A 113 -10.92 -1.01 -15.30
C ASN A 113 -10.23 -2.08 -16.17
N THR A 114 -8.91 -2.03 -16.33
CA THR A 114 -8.14 -3.05 -17.03
C THR A 114 -8.18 -4.35 -16.24
N GLN A 115 -8.02 -4.33 -14.93
CA GLN A 115 -8.13 -5.50 -14.07
C GLN A 115 -9.55 -6.08 -14.13
N LYS A 116 -10.58 -5.24 -14.06
CA LYS A 116 -11.98 -5.65 -14.17
C LYS A 116 -12.27 -6.25 -15.55
N SER A 117 -11.83 -5.61 -16.62
CA SER A 117 -12.00 -6.14 -17.99
C SER A 117 -11.13 -7.36 -18.27
N LEU A 118 -9.94 -7.48 -17.66
CA LEU A 118 -9.14 -8.70 -17.72
C LEU A 118 -9.90 -9.82 -17.02
N VAL A 119 -10.41 -9.58 -15.82
CA VAL A 119 -11.22 -10.54 -15.06
C VAL A 119 -12.49 -10.90 -15.82
N GLU A 120 -13.21 -9.95 -16.41
CA GLU A 120 -14.42 -10.19 -17.22
C GLU A 120 -14.09 -10.93 -18.52
N ALA A 121 -13.04 -10.53 -19.25
CA ALA A 121 -12.59 -11.22 -20.45
C ALA A 121 -12.07 -12.62 -20.15
N THR A 122 -11.51 -12.82 -18.96
CA THR A 122 -11.01 -14.09 -18.45
C THR A 122 -12.12 -14.98 -17.92
N THR A 123 -13.14 -14.42 -17.27
CA THR A 123 -14.30 -15.17 -16.79
C THR A 123 -15.25 -15.50 -17.95
N ASN A 124 -15.29 -14.66 -18.99
CA ASN A 124 -15.99 -14.94 -20.25
C ASN A 124 -15.16 -15.80 -21.23
N LYS A 125 -13.82 -15.78 -21.15
CA LYS A 125 -12.96 -16.81 -21.76
C LYS A 125 -13.05 -18.08 -20.92
N LYS A 126 -14.04 -18.92 -21.26
CA LYS A 126 -14.10 -20.35 -20.94
C LYS A 126 -13.37 -20.71 -19.64
N ILE A 127 -13.82 -20.18 -18.49
CA ILE A 127 -13.46 -20.79 -17.20
C ILE A 127 -13.75 -22.26 -17.39
N THR A 128 -12.73 -23.09 -17.21
CA THR A 128 -12.81 -24.50 -17.54
C THR A 128 -14.04 -25.08 -16.87
N SER A 129 -14.87 -25.81 -17.62
CA SER A 129 -15.97 -26.60 -17.02
C SER A 129 -15.45 -27.72 -16.11
N GLU A 130 -14.12 -27.87 -16.07
CA GLU A 130 -13.40 -28.76 -15.16
C GLU A 130 -13.78 -28.48 -13.70
N SER A 131 -13.84 -29.57 -12.95
CA SER A 131 -14.04 -29.49 -11.50
C SER A 131 -12.80 -28.87 -10.84
N LEU A 132 -13.00 -28.21 -9.70
CA LEU A 132 -11.88 -27.66 -8.92
C LEU A 132 -10.88 -28.76 -8.53
N ALA A 133 -11.35 -29.98 -8.24
CA ALA A 133 -10.50 -31.13 -7.96
C ALA A 133 -9.54 -31.48 -9.12
N GLU A 134 -9.98 -31.33 -10.37
CA GLU A 134 -9.16 -31.57 -11.55
C GLU A 134 -8.11 -30.46 -11.78
N ILE A 135 -8.49 -29.19 -11.56
CA ILE A 135 -7.55 -28.07 -11.63
C ILE A 135 -6.46 -28.23 -10.58
N ILE A 136 -6.83 -28.64 -9.35
CA ILE A 136 -5.88 -28.88 -8.27
C ILE A 136 -4.94 -30.04 -8.62
N SER A 137 -5.44 -31.15 -9.16
CA SER A 137 -4.59 -32.31 -9.49
C SER A 137 -3.57 -32.00 -10.57
N LYS A 138 -3.91 -31.11 -11.52
CA LYS A 138 -2.99 -30.59 -12.55
C LYS A 138 -1.98 -29.57 -12.00
N ASN A 139 -2.28 -28.93 -10.86
CA ASN A 139 -1.43 -27.93 -10.21
C ASN A 139 -0.94 -28.44 -8.86
N SER A 140 0.02 -29.37 -8.87
CA SER A 140 0.56 -30.01 -7.65
C SER A 140 1.06 -29.03 -6.59
N ASP A 141 1.52 -27.85 -6.98
CA ASP A 141 2.00 -26.83 -6.03
C ASP A 141 0.85 -26.27 -5.17
N SER A 142 -0.38 -26.25 -5.71
CA SER A 142 -1.59 -25.81 -5.00
C SER A 142 -2.04 -26.80 -3.91
N LEU A 143 -1.60 -28.06 -4.00
CA LEU A 143 -1.87 -29.11 -2.99
C LEU A 143 -0.95 -28.98 -1.77
N ASN A 144 0.22 -28.37 -1.92
CA ASN A 144 1.21 -28.28 -0.85
C ASN A 144 0.93 -27.07 0.05
N ILE A 145 -0.20 -27.08 0.75
CA ILE A 145 -0.42 -26.10 1.82
C ILE A 145 0.59 -26.36 2.94
N ARG A 146 1.42 -25.35 3.20
CA ARG A 146 2.25 -25.29 4.39
C ARG A 146 1.42 -24.72 5.54
N LYS A 147 1.09 -25.57 6.51
CA LYS A 147 0.25 -25.23 7.67
C LYS A 147 1.13 -24.98 8.88
N VAL A 148 0.92 -23.85 9.55
CA VAL A 148 1.68 -23.46 10.73
C VAL A 148 0.72 -23.06 11.83
N LYS A 149 0.93 -23.54 13.06
CA LYS A 149 0.14 -23.12 14.22
C LYS A 149 0.75 -21.85 14.83
N LEU A 150 -0.07 -21.10 15.56
CA LEU A 150 0.37 -19.91 16.30
C LEU A 150 1.48 -20.19 17.33
N GLY A 151 1.54 -21.41 17.87
CA GLY A 151 2.56 -21.84 18.82
C GLY A 151 3.89 -22.29 18.17
N ASN A 152 3.94 -22.50 16.85
CA ASN A 152 5.18 -22.77 16.15
C ASN A 152 6.10 -21.54 16.18
N THR A 153 7.39 -21.73 15.92
CA THR A 153 8.33 -20.61 15.87
C THR A 153 8.15 -19.80 14.58
N ILE A 154 8.42 -18.49 14.63
CA ILE A 154 8.40 -17.66 13.42
C ILE A 154 9.44 -18.11 12.40
N LYS A 155 10.59 -18.64 12.84
CA LYS A 155 11.60 -19.23 11.95
C LYS A 155 11.03 -20.42 11.20
N GLU A 156 10.37 -21.34 11.88
CA GLU A 156 9.70 -22.48 11.23
C GLU A 156 8.67 -22.01 10.20
N ALA A 157 7.89 -20.97 10.51
CA ALA A 157 6.94 -20.40 9.56
C ALA A 157 7.62 -19.86 8.29
N VAL A 158 8.72 -19.12 8.46
CA VAL A 158 9.52 -18.56 7.35
C VAL A 158 10.18 -19.67 6.51
N ASP A 159 10.75 -20.67 7.18
CA ASP A 159 11.40 -21.82 6.54
C ASP A 159 10.38 -22.65 5.73
N GLN A 160 9.21 -22.92 6.32
CA GLN A 160 8.15 -23.68 5.65
C GLN A 160 7.58 -22.95 4.44
N ALA A 161 7.47 -21.61 4.49
CA ALA A 161 6.97 -20.83 3.36
C ALA A 161 7.83 -21.04 2.10
N GLY A 162 9.16 -21.18 2.27
CA GLY A 162 10.11 -21.41 1.19
C GLY A 162 9.86 -20.50 -0.01
N ILE A 163 9.61 -21.12 -1.17
CA ILE A 163 9.36 -20.44 -2.46
C ILE A 163 7.91 -19.89 -2.53
N LEU A 164 6.95 -20.50 -1.83
CA LEU A 164 5.53 -20.14 -1.90
C LEU A 164 5.24 -18.77 -1.27
N SER A 165 6.18 -18.22 -0.51
CA SER A 165 6.13 -16.86 0.07
C SER A 165 4.98 -16.63 1.06
N ASN A 166 4.22 -17.66 1.42
CA ASN A 166 3.16 -17.62 2.42
C ASN A 166 2.97 -18.99 3.10
N VAL A 167 2.35 -18.96 4.28
CA VAL A 167 1.89 -20.15 5.01
C VAL A 167 0.44 -19.95 5.46
N LEU A 168 -0.31 -21.04 5.57
CA LEU A 168 -1.63 -21.02 6.18
C LEU A 168 -1.49 -21.14 7.69
N LEU A 169 -1.86 -20.09 8.42
CA LEU A 169 -2.01 -20.17 9.86
C LEU A 169 -3.28 -20.94 10.20
N ILE A 170 -3.15 -21.90 11.10
CA ILE A 170 -4.25 -22.71 11.61
C ILE A 170 -4.31 -22.65 13.14
N ASP A 171 -5.50 -22.84 13.70
CA ASP A 171 -5.70 -23.02 15.13
C ASP A 171 -5.43 -24.47 15.58
N ASP A 172 -5.67 -24.75 16.86
CA ASP A 172 -5.49 -26.09 17.42
C ASP A 172 -6.48 -27.13 16.89
N ASN A 173 -7.61 -26.68 16.32
CA ASN A 173 -8.64 -27.49 15.68
C ASN A 173 -8.46 -27.59 14.14
N GLU A 174 -7.28 -27.22 13.64
CA GLU A 174 -6.93 -27.17 12.22
C GLU A 174 -7.81 -26.23 11.38
N GLN A 175 -8.49 -25.26 12.01
CA GLN A 175 -9.28 -24.25 11.33
C GLN A 175 -8.38 -23.12 10.81
N PRO A 176 -8.62 -22.61 9.58
CA PRO A 176 -7.79 -21.58 8.98
C PRO A 176 -8.00 -20.21 9.65
N LEU A 177 -6.90 -19.65 10.18
CA LEU A 177 -6.85 -18.32 10.79
C LEU A 177 -6.52 -17.22 9.78
N GLY A 178 -5.74 -17.55 8.74
CA GLY A 178 -5.33 -16.59 7.70
C GLY A 178 -4.10 -17.06 6.94
N LEU A 179 -3.77 -16.40 5.84
CA LEU A 179 -2.53 -16.63 5.08
C LEU A 179 -1.47 -15.63 5.54
N LEU A 180 -0.45 -16.09 6.27
CA LEU A 180 0.66 -15.22 6.64
C LEU A 180 1.64 -15.11 5.47
N PHE A 181 1.72 -13.94 4.86
CA PHE A 181 2.71 -13.65 3.83
C PHE A 181 4.05 -13.33 4.47
N ILE A 182 5.13 -13.95 3.98
CA ILE A 182 6.47 -13.71 4.50
C ILE A 182 6.90 -12.25 4.28
N SER A 183 6.40 -11.61 3.22
CA SER A 183 6.60 -10.17 3.01
C SER A 183 6.16 -9.32 4.20
N ASP A 184 5.09 -9.72 4.88
CA ASP A 184 4.48 -8.95 5.96
C ASP A 184 5.37 -9.03 7.21
N VAL A 185 5.92 -10.23 7.46
CA VAL A 185 6.94 -10.48 8.48
C VAL A 185 8.23 -9.71 8.15
N THR A 186 8.73 -9.86 6.93
CA THR A 186 10.01 -9.27 6.51
C THR A 186 9.98 -7.76 6.32
N SER A 187 8.79 -7.16 6.26
CA SER A 187 8.62 -5.70 6.30
C SER A 187 8.96 -5.10 7.67
N ARG A 188 9.00 -5.93 8.71
CA ARG A 188 9.29 -5.53 10.09
C ARG A 188 10.68 -5.94 10.55
N VAL A 189 11.10 -7.15 10.20
CA VAL A 189 12.34 -7.76 10.67
C VAL A 189 12.96 -8.55 9.53
N SER A 190 14.25 -8.36 9.27
CA SER A 190 14.94 -9.10 8.20
C SER A 190 14.98 -10.60 8.47
N LYS A 191 15.18 -11.42 7.41
CA LYS A 191 15.29 -12.89 7.57
C LYS A 191 16.47 -13.26 8.49
N ASP A 192 17.60 -12.57 8.36
CA ASP A 192 18.80 -12.82 9.17
C ASP A 192 18.54 -12.53 10.66
N GLU A 193 17.80 -11.47 10.97
CA GLU A 193 17.38 -11.18 12.34
C GLU A 193 16.38 -12.21 12.89
N ILE A 194 15.47 -12.73 12.05
CA ILE A 194 14.57 -13.81 12.43
C ILE A 194 15.38 -15.04 12.85
N GLU A 195 16.42 -15.39 12.09
CA GLU A 195 17.28 -16.53 12.40
C GLU A 195 18.14 -16.30 13.65
N ALA A 196 18.77 -15.13 13.76
CA ALA A 196 19.70 -14.84 14.85
C ALA A 196 19.02 -14.56 16.19
N LYS A 197 17.89 -13.85 16.18
CA LYS A 197 17.28 -13.28 17.40
C LYS A 197 15.89 -13.83 17.71
N TYR A 198 15.09 -14.15 16.69
CA TYR A 198 13.69 -14.54 16.86
C TYR A 198 13.43 -16.02 16.54
N SER A 199 14.47 -16.84 16.42
CA SER A 199 14.35 -18.25 16.01
C SER A 199 13.54 -19.12 16.97
N LYS A 200 13.43 -18.68 18.23
CA LYS A 200 12.63 -19.35 19.27
C LYS A 200 11.33 -18.62 19.61
N THR A 201 11.08 -17.45 19.02
CA THR A 201 9.85 -16.68 19.25
C THR A 201 8.68 -17.36 18.56
N SER A 202 7.57 -17.55 19.27
CA SER A 202 6.36 -18.11 18.66
C SER A 202 5.80 -17.16 17.60
N VAL A 203 5.09 -17.69 16.61
CA VAL A 203 4.39 -16.88 15.59
C VAL A 203 3.44 -15.90 16.28
N LYS A 204 2.69 -16.35 17.29
CA LYS A 204 1.80 -15.49 18.09
C LYS A 204 2.53 -14.30 18.70
N ASP A 205 3.60 -14.55 19.45
CA ASP A 205 4.30 -13.50 20.18
C ASP A 205 4.97 -12.52 19.20
N PHE A 206 5.50 -13.04 18.08
CA PHE A 206 6.07 -12.21 17.03
C PHE A 206 5.03 -11.27 16.41
N LEU A 207 3.86 -11.80 16.00
CA LEU A 207 2.81 -11.00 15.37
C LEU A 207 2.29 -9.88 16.31
N GLN A 208 2.19 -10.18 17.62
CA GLN A 208 1.79 -9.20 18.64
C GLN A 208 2.89 -8.16 18.90
N GLN A 209 4.14 -8.58 19.05
CA GLN A 209 5.27 -7.70 19.34
C GLN A 209 5.50 -6.67 18.24
N PHE A 210 5.38 -7.07 16.96
CA PHE A 210 5.71 -6.23 15.81
C PHE A 210 4.50 -5.57 15.15
N GLU A 211 3.30 -5.79 15.70
CA GLU A 211 2.04 -5.31 15.12
C GLU A 211 1.99 -5.50 13.60
N VAL A 212 2.23 -6.75 13.17
CA VAL A 212 2.33 -7.08 11.74
C VAL A 212 0.99 -6.77 11.07
N LEU A 213 1.05 -6.05 9.95
CA LEU A 213 -0.12 -5.70 9.15
C LEU A 213 -0.19 -6.64 7.95
N ASP A 214 -1.35 -7.24 7.74
CA ASP A 214 -1.63 -8.02 6.54
C ASP A 214 -1.59 -7.12 5.30
N ASN A 215 -0.83 -7.51 4.27
CA ASN A 215 -0.68 -6.66 3.10
C ASN A 215 -1.95 -6.54 2.25
N ILE A 216 -2.88 -7.50 2.33
CA ILE A 216 -4.12 -7.52 1.53
C ILE A 216 -5.18 -6.63 2.19
N THR A 217 -5.52 -6.94 3.44
CA THR A 217 -6.63 -6.34 4.19
C THR A 217 -6.21 -5.11 5.00
N LYS A 218 -4.90 -4.89 5.17
CA LYS A 218 -4.31 -3.85 6.04
C LYS A 218 -4.69 -3.99 7.51
N GLN A 219 -5.24 -5.13 7.92
CA GLN A 219 -5.59 -5.41 9.29
C GLN A 219 -4.37 -5.88 10.09
N LYS A 220 -4.31 -5.51 11.37
CA LYS A 220 -3.33 -6.05 12.31
C LYS A 220 -3.58 -7.53 12.52
N TRP A 221 -2.53 -8.33 12.48
CA TRP A 221 -2.58 -9.72 12.90
C TRP A 221 -2.89 -9.84 14.39
N THR A 222 -3.86 -10.68 14.73
CA THR A 222 -4.24 -10.99 16.10
C THR A 222 -4.27 -12.50 16.32
N VAL A 223 -4.45 -12.94 17.57
CA VAL A 223 -4.67 -14.36 17.90
C VAL A 223 -5.92 -14.95 17.23
N ALA A 224 -6.91 -14.11 16.89
CA ALA A 224 -8.09 -14.53 16.16
C ALA A 224 -7.81 -14.73 14.65
N GLY A 225 -6.59 -14.44 14.19
CA GLY A 225 -6.21 -14.46 12.78
C GLY A 225 -6.62 -13.21 12.02
N VAL A 226 -6.46 -13.28 10.70
CA VAL A 226 -6.90 -12.27 9.73
C VAL A 226 -7.51 -13.01 8.55
N LYS A 227 -8.78 -12.72 8.24
CA LYS A 227 -9.49 -13.35 7.11
C LYS A 227 -9.13 -12.67 5.79
N ASN A 228 -7.88 -12.84 5.37
CA ASN A 228 -7.33 -12.36 4.10
C ASN A 228 -7.46 -13.39 2.96
N TYR A 229 -8.39 -14.33 3.09
CA TYR A 229 -8.62 -15.41 2.14
C TYR A 229 -10.12 -15.66 1.98
N VAL A 230 -10.47 -16.43 0.96
CA VAL A 230 -11.85 -16.86 0.68
C VAL A 230 -11.97 -18.35 0.97
N VAL A 231 -13.01 -18.73 1.71
CA VAL A 231 -13.31 -20.16 1.93
C VAL A 231 -14.00 -20.72 0.70
N VAL A 232 -13.44 -21.80 0.15
CA VAL A 232 -13.94 -22.51 -1.03
C VAL A 232 -14.14 -23.98 -0.64
N LYS A 233 -15.20 -24.61 -1.12
CA LYS A 233 -15.39 -26.06 -0.94
C LYS A 233 -14.78 -26.79 -2.12
N ILE A 234 -14.21 -27.98 -1.88
CA ILE A 234 -13.69 -28.81 -2.98
C ILE A 234 -14.77 -29.19 -4.01
N THR A 235 -16.04 -29.16 -3.62
CA THR A 235 -17.20 -29.40 -4.48
C THR A 235 -17.63 -28.19 -5.31
N ASP A 236 -17.09 -26.99 -5.03
CA ASP A 236 -17.39 -25.80 -5.82
C ASP A 236 -16.80 -25.98 -7.24
N SER A 237 -17.49 -25.43 -8.24
CA SER A 237 -16.94 -25.32 -9.59
C SER A 237 -15.82 -24.26 -9.65
N ALA A 238 -14.99 -24.34 -10.70
CA ALA A 238 -13.98 -23.30 -10.97
C ALA A 238 -14.62 -21.91 -11.13
N LYS A 239 -15.80 -21.85 -11.78
CA LYS A 239 -16.57 -20.61 -11.99
C LYS A 239 -17.07 -20.01 -10.68
N GLU A 240 -17.69 -20.82 -9.82
CA GLU A 240 -18.14 -20.36 -8.49
C GLU A 240 -16.96 -19.90 -7.64
N THR A 241 -15.84 -20.61 -7.71
CA THR A 241 -14.61 -20.24 -7.00
C THR A 241 -14.08 -18.88 -7.47
N ALA A 242 -13.97 -18.68 -8.79
CA ALA A 242 -13.53 -17.42 -9.38
C ALA A 242 -14.46 -16.26 -8.98
N GLN A 243 -15.78 -16.48 -9.01
CA GLN A 243 -16.77 -15.50 -8.57
C GLN A 243 -16.60 -15.15 -7.08
N LYS A 244 -16.45 -16.14 -6.19
CA LYS A 244 -16.22 -15.90 -4.76
C LYS A 244 -14.93 -15.11 -4.49
N LEU A 245 -13.87 -15.39 -5.25
CA LEU A 245 -12.60 -14.63 -5.16
C LEU A 245 -12.77 -13.19 -5.64
N GLN A 246 -13.52 -12.97 -6.71
CA GLN A 246 -13.79 -11.63 -7.23
C GLN A 246 -14.65 -10.80 -6.27
N GLU A 247 -15.68 -11.41 -5.67
CA GLU A 247 -16.60 -10.76 -4.73
C GLU A 247 -15.98 -10.49 -3.36
N SER A 248 -14.79 -11.03 -3.07
CA SER A 248 -14.14 -10.86 -1.76
C SER A 248 -13.61 -9.44 -1.52
N GLY A 249 -13.50 -8.63 -2.57
CA GLY A 249 -12.90 -7.29 -2.49
C GLY A 249 -11.38 -7.29 -2.41
N PHE A 250 -10.72 -8.46 -2.49
CA PHE A 250 -9.24 -8.58 -2.47
C PHE A 250 -8.61 -8.47 -3.87
N GLY A 251 -9.42 -8.34 -4.93
CA GLY A 251 -8.96 -8.26 -6.31
C GLY A 251 -8.19 -9.51 -6.75
N LEU A 252 -7.14 -9.32 -7.56
CA LEU A 252 -6.29 -10.43 -8.03
C LEU A 252 -5.40 -11.04 -6.93
N SER A 253 -5.26 -10.35 -5.80
CA SER A 253 -4.55 -10.86 -4.63
C SER A 253 -5.39 -11.86 -3.83
N ALA A 254 -6.68 -12.02 -4.15
CA ALA A 254 -7.54 -13.01 -3.52
C ALA A 254 -6.91 -14.41 -3.61
N ARG A 255 -6.97 -15.14 -2.50
CA ARG A 255 -6.57 -16.54 -2.39
C ARG A 255 -7.73 -17.33 -1.80
N GLY A 256 -8.05 -18.46 -2.41
CA GLY A 256 -9.05 -19.39 -1.95
C GLY A 256 -8.39 -20.47 -1.11
N VAL A 257 -8.79 -20.61 0.15
CA VAL A 257 -8.47 -21.80 0.95
C VAL A 257 -9.58 -22.81 0.71
N ILE A 258 -9.21 -23.90 0.05
CA ILE A 258 -10.11 -24.98 -0.33
C ILE A 258 -10.21 -25.94 0.85
N LEU A 259 -11.43 -26.16 1.32
CA LEU A 259 -11.73 -27.13 2.37
C LEU A 259 -12.15 -28.47 1.77
N ASN A 260 -11.71 -29.56 2.40
CA ASN A 260 -12.20 -30.91 2.10
C ASN A 260 -13.59 -31.16 2.70
N ASN A 261 -14.12 -32.38 2.55
CA ASN A 261 -15.44 -32.78 3.07
C ASN A 261 -15.53 -32.76 4.61
N GLU A 262 -14.39 -32.75 5.32
CA GLU A 262 -14.30 -32.64 6.78
C GLU A 262 -14.16 -31.18 7.26
N ASN A 263 -14.31 -30.19 6.36
CA ASN A 263 -14.04 -28.77 6.60
C ASN A 263 -12.59 -28.47 7.04
N LYS A 264 -11.63 -29.30 6.65
CA LYS A 264 -10.20 -29.06 6.89
C LYS A 264 -9.54 -28.44 5.66
N PRO A 265 -8.60 -27.49 5.83
CA PRO A 265 -7.85 -26.93 4.70
C PRO A 265 -7.10 -28.01 3.92
N PHE A 266 -7.29 -28.02 2.60
CA PHE A 266 -6.79 -29.03 1.68
C PHE A 266 -5.85 -28.45 0.62
N ALA A 267 -6.27 -27.40 -0.08
CA ALA A 267 -5.47 -26.71 -1.09
C ALA A 267 -5.61 -25.17 -1.01
N ILE A 268 -4.64 -24.43 -1.53
CA ILE A 268 -4.78 -22.98 -1.75
C ILE A 268 -4.81 -22.75 -3.25
N ILE A 269 -5.75 -21.94 -3.71
CA ILE A 269 -5.85 -21.56 -5.12
C ILE A 269 -5.85 -20.04 -5.27
N SER A 270 -5.12 -19.56 -6.26
CA SER A 270 -5.09 -18.15 -6.66
C SER A 270 -5.90 -17.95 -7.93
N PHE A 271 -6.31 -16.70 -8.18
CA PHE A 271 -7.14 -16.38 -9.33
C PHE A 271 -6.48 -16.79 -10.66
N ASP A 272 -5.16 -16.60 -10.82
CA ASP A 272 -4.41 -17.00 -12.01
C ASP A 272 -4.44 -18.50 -12.29
N LYS A 273 -4.65 -19.34 -11.27
CA LYS A 273 -4.74 -20.80 -11.44
C LYS A 273 -6.11 -21.28 -11.88
N LEU A 274 -7.14 -20.43 -11.80
CA LEU A 274 -8.49 -20.71 -12.29
C LEU A 274 -8.69 -20.33 -13.75
N VAL A 275 -7.72 -19.60 -14.30
CA VAL A 275 -7.81 -18.83 -15.56
C VAL A 275 -7.03 -19.50 -16.70
N VAL A 276 -6.28 -20.55 -16.40
CA VAL A 276 -5.33 -21.22 -17.29
C VAL A 276 -5.78 -22.67 -17.43
N GLN A 277 -5.92 -23.30 -18.61
CA GLN A 277 -5.35 -23.04 -19.94
C GLN A 277 -6.35 -23.47 -21.04
#